data_AF-A0A3C0ITM8-F1
#
_entry.id   AF-A0A3C0ITM8-F1
#
_cell.length_a   1.000
_cell.length_b   1.000
_cell.length_c   1.000
_cell.angle_alpha   90.00
_cell.angle_beta   90.00
_cell.angle_gamma   90.00
#
_symmetry.space_group_name_H-M   'P 1'
#
loop_
_entity.id
_entity.type
_entity.pdbx_description
1 polymer ?
#
loop_
_entity_poly.entity_id
_entity_poly.type
_entity_poly.pdbx_seq_one_letter_code
_entity_poly.pdbx_strand_id
1 'polypeptide(L)'
;LTVGELVATAWASASTFRGSDKRGGANGARIRLAPQKYWEANNPARLAKVLSALEGVQQAFNAAQTNGKAVSLADIIVLGGAAAIEKAAKDAGHNITVPFTPGRTDASEAQTDVESFAVLEP
;
A
#
# COMPACT_ATOMS: atom_id res chain seq x y z
N LEU A 1 7.83 0.89 12.12
CA LEU A 1 8.13 0.57 10.70
C LEU A 1 9.34 1.38 10.28
N THR A 2 10.27 0.79 9.54
CA THR A 2 11.45 1.48 8.99
C THR A 2 11.11 2.19 7.68
N VAL A 3 11.96 3.12 7.25
CA VAL A 3 11.86 3.75 5.91
C VAL A 3 11.82 2.69 4.81
N GLY A 4 12.74 1.72 4.86
CA GLY A 4 12.83 0.66 3.86
C GLY A 4 11.58 -0.22 3.79
N GLU A 5 10.98 -0.56 4.94
CA GLU A 5 9.73 -1.32 4.99
C GLU A 5 8.56 -0.56 4.33
N LEU A 6 8.39 0.72 4.64
CA LEU A 6 7.31 1.54 4.10
C LEU A 6 7.46 1.76 2.59
N VAL A 7 8.67 2.10 2.13
CA VAL A 7 8.95 2.28 0.70
C VAL A 7 8.74 0.97 -0.06
N ALA A 8 9.25 -0.17 0.46
CA ALA A 8 9.11 -1.46 -0.19
C ALA A 8 7.65 -1.90 -0.32
N THR A 9 6.83 -1.72 0.72
CA THR A 9 5.40 -2.08 0.68
C THR A 9 4.61 -1.15 -0.26
N ALA A 10 4.90 0.16 -0.27
CA ALA A 10 4.28 1.09 -1.21
C ALA A 10 4.64 0.76 -2.67
N TRP A 11 5.91 0.45 -2.92
CA TRP A 11 6.38 0.01 -4.23
C TRP A 11 5.69 -1.28 -4.68
N ALA A 12 5.75 -2.34 -3.88
CA ALA A 12 5.13 -3.63 -4.18
C ALA A 12 3.63 -3.51 -4.51
N SER A 13 2.93 -2.57 -3.87
CA SER A 13 1.51 -2.31 -4.13
C SER A 13 1.31 -1.63 -5.49
N ALA A 14 2.11 -0.62 -5.81
CA ALA A 14 1.97 0.17 -7.03
C ALA A 14 2.58 -0.48 -8.28
N SER A 15 3.67 -1.23 -8.14
CA SER A 15 4.49 -1.73 -9.25
C SER A 15 3.85 -2.87 -10.04
N THR A 16 2.74 -3.42 -9.57
CA THR A 16 1.94 -4.40 -10.33
C THR A 16 1.20 -3.79 -11.50
N PHE A 17 1.11 -2.46 -11.56
CA PHE A 17 0.49 -1.76 -12.67
C PHE A 17 1.29 -1.97 -13.97
N ARG A 18 0.61 -2.39 -15.03
CA ARG A 18 1.20 -2.45 -16.38
C ARG A 18 0.38 -1.63 -17.37
N GLY A 19 1.06 -0.79 -18.15
CA GLY A 19 0.42 0.12 -19.10
C GLY A 19 -0.23 -0.57 -20.30
N SER A 20 0.14 -1.82 -20.59
CA SER A 20 -0.36 -2.59 -21.75
C SER A 20 -1.88 -2.81 -21.70
N ASP A 21 -2.39 -3.21 -20.54
CA ASP A 21 -3.82 -3.51 -20.34
C ASP A 21 -4.43 -2.78 -19.13
N LYS A 22 -3.68 -1.87 -18.51
CA LYS A 22 -4.10 -1.02 -17.37
C LYS A 22 -4.51 -1.82 -16.13
N ARG A 23 -4.06 -3.07 -16.01
CA ARG A 23 -4.28 -3.90 -14.82
C ARG A 23 -3.22 -3.63 -13.76
N GLY A 24 -3.55 -3.97 -12.51
CA GLY A 24 -2.67 -3.82 -11.35
C GLY A 24 -2.70 -2.42 -10.73
N GLY A 25 -1.70 -2.13 -9.91
CA GLY A 25 -1.54 -0.87 -9.18
C GLY A 25 -2.08 -0.89 -7.76
N ALA A 26 -1.82 0.19 -7.03
CA ALA A 26 -2.06 0.27 -5.58
C ALA A 26 -3.55 0.40 -5.19
N ASN A 27 -4.43 0.77 -6.12
CA ASN A 27 -5.86 0.88 -5.83
C ASN A 27 -6.47 -0.50 -5.60
N GLY A 28 -7.33 -0.63 -4.59
CA GLY A 28 -7.87 -1.90 -4.12
C GLY A 28 -7.07 -2.56 -3.00
N ALA A 29 -5.88 -2.06 -2.65
CA ALA A 29 -4.98 -2.67 -1.67
C ALA A 29 -4.78 -4.19 -1.87
N ARG A 30 -4.79 -4.66 -3.12
CA ARG A 30 -4.76 -6.10 -3.43
C ARG A 30 -3.46 -6.79 -3.00
N ILE A 31 -2.44 -6.02 -2.64
CA ILE A 31 -1.23 -6.53 -1.98
C ILE A 31 -1.52 -7.30 -0.68
N ARG A 32 -2.63 -7.02 0.01
CA ARG A 32 -3.05 -7.78 1.21
C ARG A 32 -3.84 -9.06 0.90
N LEU A 33 -4.18 -9.29 -0.37
CA LEU A 33 -5.07 -10.37 -0.84
C LEU A 33 -4.27 -11.42 -1.62
N ALA A 34 -4.90 -12.57 -1.87
CA ALA A 34 -4.31 -13.55 -2.79
C ALA A 34 -4.37 -13.04 -4.26
N PRO A 35 -3.36 -13.36 -5.09
CA PRO A 35 -2.13 -14.08 -4.76
C PRO A 35 -1.02 -13.18 -4.19
N GLN A 36 -1.13 -11.86 -4.32
CA GLN A 36 -0.03 -10.91 -4.08
C GLN A 36 0.61 -11.00 -2.70
N LYS A 37 -0.19 -11.27 -1.65
CA LYS A 37 0.33 -11.41 -0.28
C LYS A 37 1.29 -12.59 -0.09
N TYR A 38 1.30 -13.52 -1.04
CA TYR A 38 2.11 -14.74 -1.02
C TYR A 38 3.27 -14.73 -2.03
N TRP A 39 3.36 -13.72 -2.90
CA TRP A 39 4.46 -13.61 -3.87
C TRP A 39 5.80 -13.49 -3.17
N GLU A 40 6.79 -14.25 -3.65
CA GLU A 40 8.14 -14.27 -3.08
C GLU A 40 8.77 -12.88 -3.13
N ALA A 41 8.60 -12.17 -4.25
CA ALA A 41 9.09 -10.80 -4.47
C ALA A 41 8.59 -9.80 -3.41
N ASN A 42 7.42 -10.06 -2.81
CA ASN A 42 6.84 -9.18 -1.79
C ASN A 42 7.38 -9.46 -0.39
N ASN A 43 8.10 -10.56 -0.18
CA ASN A 43 8.55 -11.04 1.13
C ASN A 43 7.37 -11.13 2.13
N PRO A 44 6.59 -12.23 2.10
CA PRO A 44 5.33 -12.35 2.84
C PRO A 44 5.45 -12.07 4.35
N ALA A 45 6.55 -12.50 4.97
CA ALA A 45 6.78 -12.28 6.41
C ALA A 45 6.94 -10.78 6.74
N ARG A 46 7.75 -10.06 5.96
CA ARG A 46 7.90 -8.60 6.10
C ARG A 46 6.59 -7.90 5.77
N LEU A 47 5.95 -8.27 4.68
CA LEU A 47 4.71 -7.65 4.23
C LEU A 47 3.60 -7.77 5.28
N ALA A 48 3.40 -8.96 5.86
CA ALA A 48 2.38 -9.19 6.90
C ALA A 48 2.59 -8.27 8.12
N LYS A 49 3.84 -8.12 8.59
CA LYS A 49 4.19 -7.20 9.67
C LYS A 49 3.82 -5.75 9.33
N VAL A 50 4.16 -5.30 8.12
CA VAL A 50 3.90 -3.92 7.69
C VAL A 50 2.40 -3.68 7.57
N LEU A 51 1.67 -4.57 6.90
CA LEU A 51 0.23 -4.46 6.72
C LEU A 51 -0.51 -4.43 8.06
N SER A 52 -0.16 -5.29 9.02
CA SER A 52 -0.76 -5.29 10.35
C SER A 52 -0.58 -3.95 11.08
N ALA A 53 0.61 -3.35 10.99
CA ALA A 53 0.86 -2.04 11.58
C ALA A 53 0.06 -0.91 10.87
N LEU A 54 -0.02 -0.95 9.54
CA LEU A 54 -0.78 0.03 8.76
C LEU A 54 -2.30 -0.11 8.96
N GLU A 55 -2.81 -1.33 9.14
CA GLU A 55 -4.19 -1.61 9.52
C GLU A 55 -4.50 -1.04 10.91
N GLY A 56 -3.57 -1.16 11.87
CA GLY A 56 -3.71 -0.52 13.18
C GLY A 56 -3.83 1.00 13.08
N VAL A 57 -3.03 1.64 12.22
CA VAL A 57 -3.14 3.09 11.95
C VAL A 57 -4.49 3.44 11.31
N GLN A 58 -4.92 2.67 10.32
CA GLN A 58 -6.22 2.86 9.66
C GLN A 58 -7.37 2.76 10.67
N GLN A 59 -7.38 1.72 11.49
CA GLN A 59 -8.42 1.48 12.49
C GLN A 59 -8.45 2.62 13.53
N ALA A 60 -7.29 3.01 14.06
CA ALA A 60 -7.19 4.10 15.02
C ALA A 60 -7.68 5.43 14.44
N PHE A 61 -7.29 5.75 13.20
CA PHE A 61 -7.76 6.96 12.52
C PHE A 61 -9.27 6.94 12.33
N ASN A 62 -9.82 5.85 11.77
CA ASN A 62 -11.24 5.72 11.46
C ASN A 62 -12.10 5.74 12.73
N ALA A 63 -11.67 5.09 13.81
CA ALA A 63 -12.38 5.09 15.10
C ALA A 63 -12.41 6.47 15.77
N ALA A 64 -11.42 7.33 15.51
CA ALA A 64 -11.36 8.68 16.04
C ALA A 64 -12.23 9.69 15.27
N GLN A 65 -12.74 9.34 14.08
CA GLN A 65 -13.55 10.26 13.27
C GLN A 65 -15.02 10.23 13.71
N THR A 66 -15.62 11.41 13.89
CA THR A 66 -17.06 11.56 14.24
C THR A 66 -17.92 12.04 13.07
N ASN A 67 -17.30 12.46 11.97
CA ASN A 67 -17.93 13.11 10.82
C ASN A 67 -18.04 12.19 9.59
N GLY A 68 -17.94 10.88 9.77
CA GLY A 68 -17.99 9.90 8.67
C GLY A 68 -16.74 9.89 7.77
N LYS A 69 -15.72 10.69 8.06
CA LYS A 69 -14.44 10.61 7.37
C LYS A 69 -13.79 9.26 7.66
N ALA A 70 -13.28 8.62 6.63
CA ALA A 70 -12.52 7.38 6.75
C ALA A 70 -11.35 7.39 5.77
N VAL A 71 -10.38 6.50 6.03
CA VAL A 71 -9.25 6.25 5.14
C VAL A 71 -9.18 4.77 4.79
N SER A 72 -8.87 4.46 3.53
CA SER A 72 -8.63 3.10 3.07
C SER A 72 -7.21 2.65 3.40
N LEU A 73 -6.99 1.34 3.51
CA LEU A 73 -5.65 0.81 3.64
C LEU A 73 -4.84 1.07 2.38
N ALA A 74 -5.48 1.04 1.21
CA ALA A 74 -4.86 1.41 -0.06
C ALA A 74 -4.20 2.80 -0.02
N ASP A 75 -4.90 3.79 0.54
CA ASP A 75 -4.36 5.13 0.72
C ASP A 75 -3.30 5.18 1.83
N ILE A 76 -3.48 4.46 2.95
CA ILE A 76 -2.48 4.38 4.02
C ILE A 76 -1.16 3.78 3.54
N ILE A 77 -1.18 2.75 2.68
CA ILE A 77 0.02 2.15 2.10
C ILE A 77 0.81 3.19 1.28
N VAL A 78 0.13 3.92 0.40
CA VAL A 78 0.76 4.94 -0.45
C VAL A 78 1.24 6.13 0.38
N LEU A 79 0.43 6.59 1.34
CA LEU A 79 0.80 7.68 2.25
C LEU A 79 2.00 7.30 3.12
N GLY A 80 2.06 6.05 3.58
CA GLY A 80 3.21 5.52 4.34
C GLY A 80 4.50 5.54 3.52
N GLY A 81 4.44 5.18 2.23
CA GLY A 81 5.57 5.31 1.30
C GLY A 81 6.00 6.76 1.10
N ALA A 82 5.06 7.68 0.90
CA ALA A 82 5.34 9.11 0.77
C ALA A 82 6.02 9.67 2.02
N ALA A 83 5.48 9.39 3.21
CA ALA A 83 6.05 9.81 4.48
C ALA A 83 7.47 9.25 4.71
N ALA A 84 7.73 8.02 4.25
CA ALA A 84 9.06 7.42 4.33
C ALA A 84 10.07 8.10 3.40
N ILE A 85 9.65 8.51 2.19
CA ILE A 85 10.47 9.27 1.25
C ILE A 85 10.78 10.67 1.82
N GLU A 86 9.78 11.38 2.34
CA GLU A 86 9.97 12.67 2.99
C GLU A 86 10.93 12.57 4.18
N LYS A 87 10.79 11.54 5.01
CA LYS A 87 11.71 11.27 6.11
C LYS A 87 13.14 11.03 5.60
N ALA A 88 13.33 10.19 4.59
CA ALA A 88 14.65 9.88 4.04
C ALA A 88 15.33 11.13 3.45
N ALA A 89 14.57 11.95 2.74
CA ALA A 89 15.05 13.23 2.22
C ALA A 89 15.45 14.19 3.36
N LYS A 90 14.63 14.28 4.41
CA LYS A 90 14.93 15.11 5.59
C LYS A 90 16.19 14.65 6.31
N ASP A 91 16.38 13.35 6.48
CA ASP A 91 17.58 12.77 7.09
C ASP A 91 18.85 13.09 6.26
N ALA A 92 18.70 13.33 4.95
CA ALA A 92 19.76 13.79 4.05
C ALA A 92 19.86 15.33 3.91
N GLY A 93 19.13 16.10 4.71
CA GLY A 93 19.17 17.57 4.70
C GLY A 93 18.27 18.24 3.65
N HIS A 94 17.34 17.50 3.04
CA HIS A 94 16.39 18.03 2.07
C HIS A 94 14.99 18.10 2.66
N ASN A 95 14.39 19.30 2.64
CA ASN A 95 12.99 19.48 3.05
C ASN A 95 12.09 19.42 1.81
N ILE A 96 11.45 18.28 1.59
CA ILE A 96 10.54 18.05 0.46
C ILE A 96 9.14 17.68 0.97
N THR A 97 8.16 17.85 0.10
CA THR A 97 6.80 17.32 0.29
C THR A 97 6.47 16.45 -0.90
N VAL A 98 6.11 15.19 -0.64
CA VAL A 98 5.71 14.24 -1.67
C VAL A 98 4.21 14.41 -1.92
N PRO A 99 3.77 14.71 -3.16
CA PRO A 99 2.35 14.85 -3.45
C PRO A 99 1.57 13.58 -3.13
N PHE A 100 0.41 13.74 -2.49
CA PHE A 100 -0.49 12.65 -2.17
C PHE A 100 -1.92 12.98 -2.62
N THR A 101 -2.55 12.05 -3.32
CA THR A 101 -3.93 12.15 -3.77
C THR A 101 -4.74 11.02 -3.13
N PRO A 102 -5.70 11.33 -2.23
CA PRO A 102 -6.58 10.33 -1.63
C PRO A 102 -7.67 9.89 -2.60
N GLY A 103 -8.35 8.79 -2.27
CA GLY A 103 -9.51 8.27 -3.00
C GLY A 103 -9.35 6.82 -3.46
N ARG A 104 -8.24 6.15 -3.12
CA ARG A 104 -8.15 4.70 -3.33
C ARG A 104 -9.10 4.00 -2.38
N THR A 105 -9.61 2.86 -2.80
CA THR A 105 -10.51 2.03 -2.01
C THR A 105 -9.91 0.65 -1.76
N ASP A 106 -10.53 -0.06 -0.83
CA ASP A 106 -10.13 -1.39 -0.39
C ASP A 106 -11.00 -2.44 -1.11
N ALA A 107 -10.38 -3.29 -1.92
CA ALA A 107 -11.08 -4.39 -2.58
C ALA A 107 -11.26 -5.58 -1.63
N SER A 108 -12.30 -6.38 -1.87
CA SER A 108 -12.48 -7.68 -1.23
C SER A 108 -11.88 -8.83 -2.05
N GLU A 109 -11.72 -10.01 -1.42
CA GLU A 109 -11.33 -11.23 -2.14
C GLU A 109 -12.34 -11.57 -3.25
N ALA A 110 -13.65 -11.37 -3.03
CA ALA A 110 -14.67 -11.60 -4.06
C ALA A 110 -14.56 -10.67 -5.28
N GLN A 111 -13.89 -9.53 -5.12
CA GLN A 111 -13.60 -8.58 -6.21
C GLN A 111 -12.23 -8.82 -6.85
N THR A 112 -11.58 -9.95 -6.52
CA THR A 112 -10.20 -10.26 -6.92
C THR A 112 -10.13 -11.68 -7.46
N ASP A 113 -10.07 -11.81 -8.79
CA ASP A 113 -9.83 -13.08 -9.46
C ASP A 113 -8.34 -13.48 -9.32
N VAL A 114 -8.07 -14.43 -8.43
CA VAL A 114 -6.71 -14.85 -8.06
C VAL A 114 -5.90 -15.31 -9.28
N GLU A 115 -6.48 -16.14 -10.15
CA GLU A 115 -5.82 -16.68 -11.33
C GLU A 115 -5.47 -15.56 -12.31
N SER A 116 -6.39 -14.62 -12.50
CA SER A 116 -6.16 -13.47 -13.36
C SER A 116 -5.00 -12.60 -12.87
N PHE A 117 -4.77 -12.51 -11.56
CA PHE A 117 -3.67 -11.72 -10.98
C PHE A 117 -2.32 -12.43 -11.03
N ALA A 118 -2.25 -13.74 -11.23
CA ALA A 118 -0.99 -14.49 -11.26
C ALA A 118 -0.01 -13.98 -12.34
N VAL A 119 -0.52 -13.55 -13.50
CA VAL A 119 0.29 -12.98 -14.60
C VAL A 119 0.87 -11.58 -14.32
N LEU A 120 0.66 -11.05 -13.12
CA LEU A 120 1.20 -9.77 -12.66
C LEU A 120 2.33 -9.96 -11.63
N GLU A 121 2.66 -11.21 -11.27
CA GLU A 121 3.84 -11.49 -10.43
C GLU A 121 5.11 -11.12 -11.22
N PRO A 122 5.99 -10.26 -10.65
CA PRO A 122 7.18 -9.77 -11.33
C PRO A 122 8.33 -10.78 -11.38
#